data_AF-A0A940JPE5-F1
#
_entry.id   AF-A0A940JPE5-F1
#
_cell.length_a   1.000
_cell.length_b   1.000
_cell.length_c   1.000
_cell.angle_alpha   90.00
_cell.angle_beta   90.00
_cell.angle_gamma   90.00
#
_symmetry.space_group_name_H-M   'P 1'
#
loop_
_entity.id
_entity.type
_entity.pdbx_description
1 polymer ?
#
loop_
_entity_poly.entity_id
_entity_poly.type
_entity_poly.pdbx_seq_one_letter_code
_entity_poly.pdbx_strand_id
1 'polypeptide(L)'
;MLADFLEEHRKLLAALEDIATSLKRTPPVEVDELTRLRVRFGTLARQHLHSEEEKIFRPLTETGLLETLPKIQAIMQDMRAEWATYSANVREWTLPAIMADRAGYLQQIERRTELLRSWNRIEEEQVYRPALAALEEHRRKQEA
;
A
#
# COMPACT_ATOMS: atom_id res chain seq x y z
N MET A 1 14.06 -6.38 -7.60
CA MET A 1 12.75 -5.87 -8.05
C MET A 1 11.59 -6.50 -7.30
N LEU A 2 11.20 -7.78 -7.52
CA LEU A 2 10.11 -8.39 -6.73
C LEU A 2 10.39 -8.39 -5.22
N ALA A 3 11.62 -8.76 -4.82
CA ALA A 3 12.03 -8.75 -3.42
C ALA A 3 11.92 -7.37 -2.75
N ASP A 4 12.07 -6.29 -3.52
CA ASP A 4 11.98 -4.92 -3.00
C ASP A 4 10.53 -4.58 -2.64
N PHE A 5 9.57 -4.95 -3.51
CA PHE A 5 8.14 -4.79 -3.23
C PHE A 5 7.66 -5.61 -2.04
N LEU A 6 8.12 -6.86 -1.94
CA LEU A 6 7.82 -7.70 -0.76
C LEU A 6 8.31 -7.05 0.54
N GLU A 7 9.45 -6.37 0.49
CA GLU A 7 9.99 -5.68 1.64
C GLU A 7 9.22 -4.39 1.96
N GLU A 8 8.81 -3.63 0.95
CA GLU A 8 7.92 -2.47 1.11
C GLU A 8 6.59 -2.88 1.75
N HIS A 9 5.97 -3.98 1.28
CA HIS A 9 4.75 -4.57 1.84
C HIS A 9 4.88 -4.90 3.33
N ARG A 10 5.99 -5.54 3.72
CA ARG A 10 6.28 -5.84 5.14
C ARG A 10 6.40 -4.56 5.97
N LYS A 11 7.08 -3.53 5.45
CA LYS A 11 7.24 -2.26 6.15
C LYS A 11 5.91 -1.54 6.35
N LEU A 12 5.01 -1.58 5.36
CA LEU A 12 3.67 -0.99 5.48
C LEU A 12 2.83 -1.69 6.53
N LEU A 13 2.82 -3.02 6.53
CA LEU A 13 2.10 -3.83 7.52
C LEU A 13 2.64 -3.57 8.92
N ALA A 14 3.96 -3.63 9.10
CA ALA A 14 4.60 -3.34 10.39
C ALA A 14 4.26 -1.93 10.90
N ALA A 15 4.19 -0.93 10.01
CA ALA A 15 3.82 0.43 10.42
C ALA A 15 2.35 0.54 10.88
N LEU A 16 1.41 -0.22 10.31
CA LEU A 16 0.04 -0.27 10.82
C LEU A 16 -0.05 -1.04 12.15
N GLU A 17 0.69 -2.13 12.28
CA GLU A 17 0.80 -2.90 13.52
C GLU A 17 1.39 -2.07 14.66
N ASP A 18 2.38 -1.21 14.37
CA ASP A 18 2.94 -0.26 15.33
C ASP A 18 1.86 0.71 15.84
N ILE A 19 1.02 1.26 14.93
CA ILE A 19 -0.11 2.13 15.30
C ILE A 19 -1.11 1.37 16.20
N ALA A 20 -1.52 0.18 15.78
CA ALA A 20 -2.49 -0.64 16.53
C ALA A 20 -1.96 -1.00 17.92
N THR A 21 -0.69 -1.40 18.00
CA THR A 21 -0.01 -1.73 19.26
C THR A 21 0.03 -0.51 20.16
N SER A 22 0.40 0.65 19.61
CA SER A 22 0.45 1.90 20.36
C SER A 22 -0.92 2.31 20.93
N LEU A 23 -1.99 2.13 20.16
CA LEU A 23 -3.36 2.44 20.61
C LEU A 23 -3.85 1.51 21.74
N LYS A 24 -3.30 0.29 21.83
CA LYS A 24 -3.63 -0.71 22.88
C LYS A 24 -2.84 -0.53 24.18
N ARG A 25 -1.82 0.33 24.21
CA ARG A 25 -0.94 0.50 25.39
C ARG A 25 -1.68 1.12 26.59
N THR A 26 -1.21 0.75 27.78
CA THR A 26 -1.58 1.37 29.07
C THR A 26 -0.29 1.78 29.80
N PRO A 27 -0.06 3.07 30.13
CA PRO A 27 -0.95 4.21 29.87
C PRO A 27 -1.16 4.49 28.37
N PRO A 28 -2.22 5.24 28.00
CA PRO A 28 -2.55 5.49 26.61
C PRO A 28 -1.43 6.23 25.88
N VAL A 29 -1.27 5.97 24.58
CA VAL A 29 -0.29 6.66 23.73
C VAL A 29 -0.45 8.19 23.76
N GLU A 30 0.68 8.89 23.77
CA GLU A 30 0.79 10.34 23.62
C GLU A 30 0.51 10.79 22.17
N VAL A 31 -0.08 11.97 22.02
CA VAL A 31 -0.47 12.51 20.71
C VAL A 31 0.71 12.60 19.73
N ASP A 32 1.89 12.97 20.23
CA ASP A 32 3.10 13.09 19.42
C ASP A 32 3.60 11.74 18.89
N GLU A 33 3.53 10.68 19.70
CA GLU A 33 3.91 9.33 19.28
C GLU A 33 2.95 8.83 18.19
N LEU A 34 1.65 8.95 18.41
CA LEU A 34 0.65 8.58 17.42
C LEU A 34 0.81 9.36 16.11
N THR A 35 1.12 10.65 16.20
CA THR A 35 1.36 11.51 15.03
C THR A 35 2.57 11.02 14.23
N ARG A 36 3.70 10.73 14.89
CA ARG A 36 4.89 10.19 14.23
C ARG A 36 4.61 8.87 13.52
N LEU A 37 3.88 7.95 14.17
CA LEU A 37 3.52 6.66 13.58
C LEU A 37 2.64 6.83 12.33
N ARG A 38 1.64 7.72 12.38
CA ARG A 38 0.79 8.04 11.22
C ARG A 38 1.57 8.65 10.06
N VAL A 39 2.48 9.59 10.35
CA VAL A 39 3.36 10.22 9.34
C VAL A 39 4.29 9.18 8.71
N ARG A 40 4.86 8.28 9.52
CA ARG A 40 5.69 7.18 9.04
C ARG A 40 4.92 6.27 8.08
N PHE A 41 3.72 5.82 8.46
CA PHE A 41 2.88 5.01 7.58
C PHE A 41 2.54 5.74 6.28
N GLY A 42 2.10 7.00 6.34
CA GLY A 42 1.78 7.79 5.14
C GLY A 42 2.98 7.99 4.22
N THR A 43 4.18 8.16 4.79
CA THR A 43 5.43 8.27 4.04
C THR A 43 5.76 6.97 3.31
N LEU A 44 5.70 5.83 4.01
CA LEU A 44 5.93 4.51 3.43
C LEU A 44 4.94 4.21 2.31
N ALA A 45 3.65 4.49 2.54
CA ALA A 45 2.59 4.27 1.54
C ALA A 45 2.86 5.06 0.26
N ARG A 46 3.22 6.34 0.39
CA ARG A 46 3.57 7.17 -0.76
C ARG A 46 4.82 6.67 -1.49
N GLN A 47 5.84 6.23 -0.76
CA GLN A 47 7.08 5.69 -1.35
C GLN A 47 6.84 4.39 -2.11
N HIS A 48 5.99 3.52 -1.56
CA HIS A 48 5.59 2.28 -2.20
C HIS A 48 4.85 2.55 -3.51
N LEU A 49 3.80 3.37 -3.48
CA LEU A 49 3.05 3.76 -4.67
C LEU A 49 3.93 4.39 -5.76
N HIS A 50 4.88 5.25 -5.36
CA HIS A 50 5.84 5.81 -6.29
C HIS A 50 6.74 4.73 -6.91
N SER A 51 7.19 3.76 -6.10
CA SER A 51 8.03 2.66 -6.59
C SER A 51 7.29 1.76 -7.57
N GLU A 52 6.01 1.47 -7.33
CA GLU A 52 5.18 0.72 -8.27
C GLU A 52 4.98 1.46 -9.59
N GLU A 53 4.67 2.75 -9.52
CA GLU A 53 4.50 3.59 -10.71
C GLU A 53 5.78 3.60 -11.55
N GLU A 54 6.93 3.87 -10.93
CA GLU A 54 8.20 4.04 -11.65
C GLU A 54 8.73 2.73 -12.26
N LYS A 55 8.53 1.60 -11.58
CA LYS A 55 9.18 0.31 -11.92
C LYS A 55 8.24 -0.67 -12.62
N ILE A 56 6.93 -0.53 -12.44
CA ILE A 56 5.93 -1.45 -13.02
C ILE A 56 5.03 -0.70 -13.99
N PHE A 57 4.22 0.24 -13.48
CA PHE A 57 3.08 0.74 -14.25
C PHE A 57 3.46 1.67 -15.39
N ARG A 58 4.37 2.63 -15.15
CA ARG A 58 4.86 3.50 -16.21
C ARG A 58 5.58 2.70 -17.30
N PRO A 59 6.55 1.82 -17.00
CA PRO A 59 7.16 0.97 -18.03
C PRO A 59 6.15 0.16 -18.84
N LEU A 60 5.18 -0.51 -18.18
CA LEU A 60 4.14 -1.28 -18.88
C LEU A 60 3.28 -0.41 -19.80
N THR A 61 3.01 0.83 -19.40
CA THR A 61 2.23 1.79 -20.18
C THR A 61 3.02 2.29 -21.38
N GLU A 62 4.27 2.72 -21.17
CA GLU A 62 5.15 3.26 -22.21
C GLU A 62 5.48 2.23 -23.29
N THR A 63 5.58 0.94 -22.93
CA THR A 63 5.82 -0.15 -23.88
C THR A 63 4.54 -0.74 -24.47
N GLY A 64 3.35 -0.24 -24.09
CA GLY A 64 2.05 -0.77 -24.52
C GLY A 64 1.72 -2.18 -24.00
N LEU A 65 2.52 -2.73 -23.08
CA LEU A 65 2.34 -4.09 -22.55
C LEU A 65 1.13 -4.19 -21.63
N LEU A 66 0.70 -3.09 -21.01
CA LEU A 66 -0.44 -3.08 -20.11
C LEU A 66 -1.73 -3.59 -20.79
N GLU A 67 -1.93 -3.29 -22.08
CA GLU A 67 -3.07 -3.74 -22.87
C GLU A 67 -3.08 -5.26 -23.07
N THR A 68 -1.91 -5.90 -22.99
CA THR A 68 -1.75 -7.35 -23.09
C THR A 68 -2.01 -8.06 -21.75
N LEU A 69 -2.23 -7.30 -20.67
CA LEU A 69 -2.41 -7.79 -19.30
C LEU A 69 -3.76 -7.34 -18.70
N PRO A 70 -4.92 -7.68 -19.31
CA PRO A 70 -6.22 -7.13 -18.93
C PRO A 70 -6.64 -7.43 -17.48
N LYS A 71 -6.17 -8.55 -16.92
CA LYS A 71 -6.40 -8.88 -15.50
C LYS A 71 -5.71 -7.89 -14.56
N ILE A 72 -4.51 -7.43 -14.91
CA ILE A 72 -3.76 -6.44 -14.11
C ILE A 72 -4.50 -5.11 -14.13
N GLN A 73 -4.99 -4.69 -15.30
CA GLN A 73 -5.72 -3.44 -15.45
C GLN A 73 -6.98 -3.39 -14.54
N ALA A 74 -7.75 -4.48 -14.49
CA ALA A 74 -8.93 -4.57 -13.61
C ALA A 74 -8.55 -4.48 -12.13
N ILE A 75 -7.54 -5.25 -11.71
CA ILE A 75 -7.03 -5.22 -10.32
C ILE A 75 -6.58 -3.81 -9.93
N MET A 76 -5.85 -3.11 -10.81
CA MET A 76 -5.39 -1.75 -10.55
C MET A 76 -6.55 -0.75 -10.37
N GLN A 77 -7.65 -0.91 -11.10
CA GLN A 77 -8.83 -0.06 -10.95
C GLN A 77 -9.48 -0.25 -9.58
N ASP A 78 -9.63 -1.50 -9.14
CA ASP A 78 -10.17 -1.83 -7.82
C ASP A 78 -9.30 -1.25 -6.71
N MET A 79 -7.98 -1.37 -6.83
CA MET A 79 -7.02 -0.82 -5.87
C MET A 79 -7.08 0.71 -5.79
N ARG A 80 -7.23 1.39 -6.93
CA ARG A 80 -7.38 2.85 -6.95
C ARG A 80 -8.64 3.32 -6.24
N ALA A 81 -9.76 2.62 -6.42
CA ALA A 81 -11.02 2.95 -5.75
C ALA A 81 -10.84 2.92 -4.22
N GLU A 82 -10.11 1.94 -3.74
CA GLU A 82 -9.90 1.76 -2.32
C GLU A 82 -8.81 2.69 -1.73
N TRP A 83 -7.83 3.12 -2.53
CA TRP A 83 -6.95 4.23 -2.16
C TRP A 83 -7.71 5.56 -2.00
N ALA A 84 -8.79 5.77 -2.78
CA ALA A 84 -9.68 6.90 -2.58
C ALA A 84 -10.42 6.77 -1.23
N THR A 85 -10.91 5.58 -0.88
CA THR A 85 -11.47 5.27 0.44
C THR A 85 -10.46 5.53 1.56
N TYR A 86 -9.19 5.16 1.36
CA TYR A 86 -8.12 5.45 2.31
C TYR A 86 -7.96 6.96 2.54
N SER A 87 -7.92 7.72 1.45
CA SER A 87 -7.72 9.17 1.46
C SER A 87 -8.88 9.90 2.14
N ALA A 88 -10.11 9.43 1.98
CA ALA A 88 -11.28 9.98 2.66
C ALA A 88 -11.19 9.78 4.18
N ASN A 89 -10.92 8.55 4.60
CA ASN A 89 -10.73 8.18 6.00
C ASN A 89 -9.60 8.96 6.71
N VAL A 90 -8.50 9.29 6.02
CA VAL A 90 -7.42 10.10 6.63
C VAL A 90 -7.93 11.50 7.00
N ARG A 91 -8.87 12.05 6.22
CA ARG A 91 -9.49 13.36 6.51
C ARG A 91 -10.47 13.28 7.68
N GLU A 92 -11.18 12.16 7.80
CA GLU A 92 -12.12 11.90 8.89
C GLU A 92 -11.41 11.73 10.24
N TRP A 93 -10.37 10.90 10.28
CA TRP A 93 -9.60 10.61 11.49
C TRP A 93 -8.54 11.67 11.78
N THR A 94 -9.00 12.87 12.14
CA THR A 94 -8.16 13.92 12.72
C THR A 94 -7.66 13.51 14.10
N LEU A 95 -6.58 14.14 14.60
CA LEU A 95 -6.10 13.82 15.97
C LEU A 95 -7.19 14.03 17.03
N PRO A 96 -7.96 15.13 17.04
CA PRO A 96 -9.09 15.27 17.96
C PRO A 96 -10.13 14.14 17.84
N ALA A 97 -10.49 13.72 16.63
CA ALA A 97 -11.44 12.63 16.41
C ALA A 97 -10.90 11.29 16.96
N ILE A 98 -9.61 11.00 16.74
CA ILE A 98 -8.97 9.79 17.27
C ILE A 98 -8.91 9.84 18.80
N MET A 99 -8.65 10.99 19.40
CA MET A 99 -8.63 11.13 20.86
C MET A 99 -10.04 10.98 21.46
N ALA A 100 -11.07 11.44 20.76
CA ALA A 100 -12.47 11.27 21.16
C ALA A 100 -12.96 9.82 21.01
N ASP A 101 -12.47 9.08 20.02
CA ASP A 101 -12.83 7.68 19.77
C ASP A 101 -11.61 6.82 19.38
N ARG A 102 -10.81 6.46 20.39
CA ARG A 102 -9.61 5.63 20.19
C ARG A 102 -9.98 4.19 19.79
N ALA A 103 -11.09 3.66 20.30
CA ALA A 103 -11.52 2.30 20.04
C ALA A 103 -12.00 2.14 18.59
N GLY A 104 -12.81 3.08 18.08
CA GLY A 104 -13.22 3.12 16.69
C GLY A 104 -12.03 3.31 15.75
N TYR A 105 -11.08 4.17 16.10
CA TYR A 105 -9.87 4.31 15.30
C TYR A 105 -9.03 3.02 15.26
N LEU A 106 -8.88 2.33 16.40
CA LEU A 106 -8.18 1.05 16.45
C LEU A 106 -8.86 0.00 15.55
N GLN A 107 -10.19 -0.14 15.63
CA GLN A 107 -10.95 -1.05 14.78
C GLN A 107 -10.71 -0.77 13.29
N GLN A 108 -10.64 0.52 12.92
CA GLN A 108 -10.34 0.92 11.55
C GLN A 108 -8.91 0.58 11.13
N ILE A 109 -7.91 0.76 12.00
CA ILE A 109 -6.52 0.34 11.73
C ILE A 109 -6.43 -1.17 11.55
N GLU A 110 -7.11 -1.96 12.37
CA GLU A 110 -7.13 -3.43 12.25
C GLU A 110 -7.76 -3.87 10.94
N ARG A 111 -8.94 -3.34 10.60
CA ARG A 111 -9.60 -3.60 9.30
C ARG A 111 -8.69 -3.25 8.12
N ARG A 112 -8.00 -2.11 8.18
CA ARG A 112 -7.06 -1.69 7.13
C ARG A 112 -5.87 -2.62 7.01
N THR A 113 -5.38 -3.14 8.13
CA THR A 113 -4.27 -4.08 8.15
C THR A 113 -4.65 -5.37 7.42
N GLU A 114 -5.86 -5.88 7.65
CA GLU A 114 -6.40 -7.04 6.93
C GLU A 114 -6.57 -6.80 5.43
N LEU A 115 -7.14 -5.64 5.05
CA LEU A 115 -7.28 -5.25 3.65
C LEU A 115 -5.92 -5.16 2.95
N LEU A 116 -4.93 -4.52 3.58
CA LEU A 116 -3.59 -4.40 3.04
C LEU A 116 -2.93 -5.78 2.87
N ARG A 117 -3.08 -6.71 3.82
CA ARG A 117 -2.58 -8.09 3.65
C ARG A 117 -3.19 -8.77 2.43
N SER A 118 -4.51 -8.61 2.25
CA SER A 118 -5.23 -9.21 1.13
C SER A 118 -4.70 -8.67 -0.21
N TRP A 119 -4.51 -7.36 -0.30
CA TRP A 119 -3.99 -6.72 -1.50
C TRP A 119 -2.55 -7.05 -1.79
N ASN A 120 -1.67 -6.98 -0.78
CA ASN A 120 -0.27 -7.35 -0.96
C ASN A 120 -0.16 -8.74 -1.58
N ARG A 121 -0.99 -9.71 -1.13
CA ARG A 121 -1.04 -11.04 -1.76
C ARG A 121 -1.49 -11.00 -3.22
N ILE A 122 -2.56 -10.24 -3.51
CA ILE A 122 -3.07 -10.09 -4.88
C ILE A 122 -2.00 -9.47 -5.78
N GLU A 123 -1.33 -8.41 -5.34
CA GLU A 123 -0.27 -7.75 -6.11
C GLU A 123 0.90 -8.70 -6.36
N GLU A 124 1.39 -9.37 -5.32
CA GLU A 124 2.54 -10.27 -5.40
C GLU A 124 2.30 -11.45 -6.35
N GLU A 125 1.10 -12.03 -6.32
CA GLU A 125 0.77 -13.22 -7.09
C GLU A 125 0.26 -12.88 -8.50
N GLN A 126 -0.54 -11.83 -8.63
CA GLN A 126 -1.33 -11.56 -9.83
C GLN A 126 -0.89 -10.31 -10.60
N VAL A 127 -0.11 -9.42 -10.00
CA VAL A 127 0.36 -8.18 -10.64
C VAL A 127 1.86 -8.23 -10.91
N TYR A 128 2.69 -8.30 -9.86
CA TYR A 128 4.14 -8.14 -10.00
C TYR A 128 4.79 -9.23 -10.81
N ARG A 129 4.47 -10.51 -10.54
CA ARG A 129 5.06 -11.64 -11.29
C ARG A 129 4.79 -11.53 -12.80
N PRO A 130 3.53 -11.41 -13.28
CA PRO A 130 3.28 -11.29 -14.71
C PRO A 130 3.82 -9.99 -15.31
N ALA A 131 3.71 -8.86 -14.60
CA ALA A 131 4.25 -7.58 -15.08
C ALA A 131 5.76 -7.64 -15.29
N LEU A 132 6.50 -8.12 -14.30
CA LEU A 132 7.96 -8.23 -14.35
C LEU A 132 8.42 -9.21 -15.43
N ALA A 133 7.69 -10.33 -15.61
CA ALA A 133 7.99 -11.28 -16.68
C ALA A 133 7.80 -10.64 -18.07
N ALA A 134 6.72 -9.88 -18.27
CA ALA A 134 6.45 -9.20 -19.54
C ALA A 134 7.51 -8.13 -19.85
N LEU A 135 7.90 -7.33 -18.85
CA LEU A 135 8.93 -6.30 -19.00
C LEU A 135 10.31 -6.90 -19.32
N GLU A 136 10.68 -7.99 -18.64
CA GLU A 136 11.95 -8.68 -18.88
C GLU A 136 11.99 -9.32 -20.27
N GLU A 137 10.90 -9.94 -20.72
CA GLU A 137 10.79 -10.51 -22.06
C GLU A 137 10.89 -9.42 -23.14
N HIS A 138 10.24 -8.27 -22.93
CA HIS A 138 10.33 -7.13 -23.85
C HIS A 138 11.77 -6.59 -23.95
N ARG A 139 12.45 -6.44 -22.80
CA ARG A 139 13.86 -6.00 -22.76
C ARG A 139 14.76 -6.94 -23.56
N ARG A 140 14.61 -8.26 -23.38
CA ARG A 140 15.41 -9.26 -24.14
C ARG A 140 15.22 -9.15 -25.64
N LYS A 141 14.00 -8.87 -26.11
CA LYS A 141 13.70 -8.69 -27.54
C LYS A 141 14.31 -7.42 -28.14
N GLN A 142 14.58 -6.40 -27.33
CA GLN A 142 15.25 -5.18 -27.78
C GLN A 142 16.77 -5.32 -27.84
N GLU A 143 17.34 -6.28 -27.10
CA GLU A 143 18.78 -6.54 -27.01
C GLU A 143 19.27 -7.61 -28.01
N ALA A 144 18.35 -8.33 -28.66
CA ALA A 144 18.62 -9.38 -29.65
C ALA A 144 18.54 -8.84 -31.09
#